data_AF-A0A1M4M452-F1
#
_entry.id   AF-A0A1M4M452-F1
#
_cell.length_a   1.000
_cell.length_b   1.000
_cell.length_c   1.000
_cell.angle_alpha   90.00
_cell.angle_beta   90.00
_cell.angle_gamma   90.00
#
_symmetry.space_group_name_H-M   'P 1'
#
loop_
_entity.id
_entity.type
_entity.pdbx_description
1 polymer ?
#
loop_
_entity_poly.entity_id
_entity_poly.type
_entity_poly.pdbx_seq_one_letter_code
_entity_poly.pdbx_strand_id
1 'polypeptide(L)'
;MTKEILTRCGYRCDLCLAYKENIDKEDRRQVLSDGWFRFFGFRIKAENIYCEGCISSDCLTACLIDKGCPVRPCVIEKGYENCSQCDKYICEKFEERAVRLEDIQDKIQEKIKRNDYRDIIKPYENIKRLNELRERQGQFSRMFNENIKPNEESMKKFIEEKNVVELWDKLINFIEHNYKLDKYINYGGKKYGWEIHYKYGKKTIISIHPERRAFTVLFTFGKKELESFNSIKDQVGKATLDLVDGTKHYHDGKWIWLRVTDNEQLNDVLILLKIKKKPNH
;
A
#
# COMPACT_ATOMS: atom_id res chain seq x y z
N MET A 1 -8.84 18.95 -6.96
CA MET A 1 -9.42 17.67 -6.48
C MET A 1 -8.77 17.33 -5.16
N THR A 2 -9.55 17.02 -4.13
CA THR A 2 -9.02 16.57 -2.83
C THR A 2 -8.30 15.24 -2.99
N LYS A 3 -7.22 15.06 -2.22
CA LYS A 3 -6.43 13.83 -2.20
C LYS A 3 -7.28 12.70 -1.62
N GLU A 4 -7.25 11.54 -2.26
CA GLU A 4 -7.96 10.35 -1.79
C GLU A 4 -7.43 9.89 -0.42
N ILE A 5 -8.33 9.68 0.54
CA ILE A 5 -8.02 9.17 1.89
C ILE A 5 -8.78 7.87 2.11
N LEU A 6 -8.12 6.77 1.76
CA LEU A 6 -8.65 5.42 1.94
C LEU A 6 -8.32 4.89 3.35
N THR A 7 -9.34 4.43 4.06
CA THR A 7 -9.21 3.88 5.42
C THR A 7 -8.95 2.38 5.43
N ARG A 8 -8.72 1.83 6.63
CA ARG A 8 -8.46 0.40 6.86
C ARG A 8 -9.59 -0.52 6.40
N CYS A 9 -10.83 -0.08 6.51
CA CYS A 9 -12.00 -0.80 6.01
C CYS A 9 -12.40 -0.38 4.58
N GLY A 10 -11.59 0.44 3.89
CA GLY A 10 -11.90 0.90 2.54
C GLY A 10 -12.91 2.05 2.44
N TYR A 11 -13.33 2.65 3.56
CA TYR A 11 -14.09 3.92 3.54
C TYR A 11 -13.22 5.07 3.02
N ARG A 12 -13.87 6.12 2.55
CA ARG A 12 -13.26 7.32 1.97
C ARG A 12 -13.51 8.53 2.84
N CYS A 13 -12.56 8.83 3.73
CA CYS A 13 -12.65 9.99 4.63
C CYS A 13 -12.71 11.30 3.84
N ASP A 14 -12.02 11.39 2.71
CA ASP A 14 -12.04 12.57 1.84
C ASP A 14 -13.43 12.88 1.25
N LEU A 15 -14.35 11.91 1.27
CA LEU A 15 -15.75 12.09 0.83
C LEU A 15 -16.75 12.15 1.99
N CYS A 16 -16.35 11.75 3.20
CA CYS A 16 -17.24 11.57 4.33
C CYS A 16 -17.56 12.91 5.02
N LEU A 17 -18.85 13.25 5.15
CA LEU A 17 -19.29 14.49 5.81
C LEU A 17 -19.06 14.50 7.34
N ALA A 18 -18.68 13.36 7.95
CA ALA A 18 -18.27 13.30 9.36
C ALA A 18 -16.78 13.61 9.55
N TYR A 19 -15.98 13.62 8.48
CA TYR A 19 -14.55 13.86 8.58
C TYR A 19 -14.29 15.33 8.93
N LYS A 20 -13.44 15.58 9.92
CA LYS A 20 -13.10 16.91 10.46
C LYS A 20 -12.85 17.94 9.35
N GLU A 21 -11.96 17.65 8.40
CA GLU A 21 -11.64 18.60 7.33
C GLU A 21 -12.82 18.90 6.40
N ASN A 22 -13.80 17.99 6.29
CA ASN A 22 -14.99 18.23 5.47
C ASN A 22 -16.03 19.05 6.24
N ILE A 23 -16.13 18.85 7.56
CA ILE A 23 -16.94 19.70 8.45
C ILE A 23 -16.40 21.13 8.44
N ASP A 24 -15.08 21.29 8.56
CA ASP A 24 -14.41 22.60 8.58
C ASP A 24 -14.58 23.35 7.25
N LYS A 25 -14.70 22.63 6.12
CA LYS A 25 -14.96 23.21 4.79
C LYS A 25 -16.42 23.61 4.61
N GLU A 26 -17.34 22.72 4.97
CA GLU A 26 -18.79 22.96 4.86
C GLU A 26 -19.52 22.03 5.83
N ASP A 27 -20.14 22.61 6.87
CA ASP A 27 -20.87 21.82 7.85
C ASP A 27 -22.18 21.28 7.27
N ARG A 28 -22.15 20.00 6.91
CA ARG A 28 -23.30 19.24 6.39
C ARG A 28 -23.69 18.08 7.29
N ARG A 29 -23.40 18.17 8.60
CA ARG A 29 -23.62 17.07 9.55
C ARG A 29 -25.10 16.69 9.68
N GLN A 30 -26.02 17.65 9.56
CA GLN A 30 -27.46 17.35 9.58
C GLN A 30 -27.86 16.47 8.39
N VAL A 31 -27.39 16.79 7.18
CA VAL A 31 -27.60 15.98 5.97
C VAL A 31 -27.08 14.56 6.15
N LEU A 32 -25.89 14.43 6.75
CA LEU A 32 -25.33 13.11 7.03
C LEU A 32 -26.14 12.33 8.07
N SER A 33 -26.58 12.98 9.13
CA SER A 33 -27.43 12.39 10.17
C SER A 33 -28.73 11.81 9.61
N ASP A 34 -29.41 12.58 8.76
CA ASP A 34 -30.64 12.15 8.10
C ASP A 34 -30.38 11.04 7.07
N GLY A 35 -29.27 11.15 6.35
CA GLY A 35 -28.81 10.11 5.42
C GLY A 35 -28.49 8.79 6.12
N TRP A 36 -27.76 8.80 7.24
CA TRP A 36 -27.48 7.59 8.02
C TRP A 36 -28.75 6.92 8.52
N PHE A 37 -29.71 7.71 8.99
CA PHE A 37 -30.99 7.17 9.43
C PHE A 37 -31.75 6.51 8.27
N ARG A 38 -31.84 7.18 7.11
CA ARG A 38 -32.56 6.68 5.94
C ARG A 38 -31.90 5.45 5.30
N PHE A 39 -30.59 5.48 5.08
CA PHE A 39 -29.89 4.46 4.27
C PHE A 39 -29.28 3.32 5.09
N PHE A 40 -28.97 3.57 6.37
CA PHE A 40 -28.29 2.60 7.23
C PHE A 40 -29.07 2.28 8.52
N GLY A 41 -30.19 2.96 8.78
CA GLY A 41 -31.11 2.64 9.88
C GLY A 41 -30.64 3.11 11.27
N PHE A 42 -29.62 3.96 11.37
CA PHE A 42 -29.13 4.48 12.66
C PHE A 42 -29.03 6.00 12.67
N ARG A 43 -29.14 6.62 13.85
CA ARG A 43 -29.10 8.07 14.02
C ARG A 43 -28.00 8.48 14.99
N ILE A 44 -27.18 9.44 14.58
CA ILE A 44 -26.28 10.21 15.46
C ILE A 44 -26.68 11.67 15.32
N LYS A 45 -26.97 12.37 16.42
CA LYS A 45 -27.32 13.80 16.36
C LYS A 45 -26.20 14.60 15.71
N ALA A 46 -26.52 15.60 14.89
CA ALA A 46 -25.55 16.33 14.07
C ALA A 46 -24.41 16.94 14.90
N GLU A 47 -24.71 17.46 16.10
CA GLU A 47 -23.74 18.00 17.03
C GLU A 47 -22.71 16.97 17.54
N ASN A 48 -23.07 15.68 17.52
CA ASN A 48 -22.21 14.57 17.94
C ASN A 48 -21.46 13.92 16.75
N ILE A 49 -21.67 14.39 15.53
CA ILE A 49 -20.97 13.89 14.35
C ILE A 49 -19.64 14.64 14.21
N TYR A 50 -18.56 13.95 14.55
CA TYR A 50 -17.19 14.44 14.35
C TYR A 50 -16.24 13.24 14.30
N CYS A 51 -15.34 13.20 13.31
CA CYS A 51 -14.39 12.12 13.14
C CYS A 51 -13.08 12.66 12.56
N GLU A 52 -11.95 12.35 13.20
CA GLU A 52 -10.62 12.75 12.76
C GLU A 52 -10.00 11.77 11.76
N GLY A 53 -10.72 10.70 11.41
CA GLY A 53 -10.27 9.66 10.49
C GLY A 53 -9.24 8.73 11.12
N CYS A 54 -9.31 7.43 10.81
CA CYS A 54 -8.42 6.45 11.44
C CYS A 54 -6.99 6.41 10.87
N ILE A 55 -6.70 7.18 9.83
CA ILE A 55 -5.41 7.20 9.10
C ILE A 55 -4.62 8.48 9.40
N SER A 56 -5.34 9.60 9.60
CA SER A 56 -4.85 10.98 9.57
C SER A 56 -4.27 11.47 10.91
N SER A 57 -4.50 10.74 11.99
CA SER A 57 -4.00 11.05 13.33
C SER A 57 -3.46 9.77 13.97
N ASP A 58 -2.66 9.92 15.04
CA ASP A 58 -2.34 8.80 15.92
C ASP A 58 -3.64 8.12 16.31
N CYS A 59 -3.87 6.94 15.74
CA CYS A 59 -5.16 6.26 15.81
C CYS A 59 -5.54 5.86 17.24
N LEU A 60 -4.60 5.98 18.19
CA LEU A 60 -4.80 5.79 19.63
C LEU A 60 -5.45 7.01 20.30
N THR A 61 -5.21 8.22 19.79
CA THR A 61 -5.67 9.49 20.39
C THR A 61 -6.72 10.22 19.55
N ALA A 62 -6.91 9.80 18.29
CA ALA A 62 -7.89 10.34 17.38
C ALA A 62 -9.33 10.27 17.92
N CYS A 63 -10.09 11.36 17.77
CA CYS A 63 -11.53 11.33 17.98
C CYS A 63 -12.20 10.59 16.81
N LEU A 64 -12.66 9.35 17.05
CA LEU A 64 -13.25 8.49 16.03
C LEU A 64 -14.72 8.22 16.35
N ILE A 65 -15.57 8.33 15.34
CA ILE A 65 -17.01 8.09 15.50
C ILE A 65 -17.31 6.60 15.74
N ASP A 66 -16.60 5.71 15.05
CA ASP A 66 -16.68 4.26 15.25
C ASP A 66 -15.60 3.81 16.25
N LYS A 67 -15.97 3.87 17.54
CA LYS A 67 -15.09 3.46 18.64
C LYS A 67 -14.89 1.94 18.68
N GLY A 68 -15.91 1.17 18.32
CA GLY A 68 -15.93 -0.30 18.36
C GLY A 68 -15.55 -0.99 17.05
N CYS A 69 -14.77 -0.35 16.19
CA CYS A 69 -14.40 -0.89 14.89
C CYS A 69 -13.56 -2.19 15.03
N PRO A 70 -14.03 -3.37 14.58
CA PRO A 70 -13.26 -4.62 14.66
C PRO A 70 -12.15 -4.70 13.60
N VAL A 71 -12.29 -3.96 12.49
CA VAL A 71 -11.33 -3.94 11.38
C VAL A 71 -10.04 -3.20 11.76
N ARG A 72 -10.16 -2.06 12.46
CA ARG A 72 -9.04 -1.17 12.78
C ARG A 72 -7.91 -1.89 13.53
N PRO A 73 -8.13 -2.52 14.70
CA PRO A 73 -7.07 -3.22 15.41
C PRO A 73 -6.53 -4.40 14.59
N CYS A 74 -7.40 -5.13 13.87
CA CYS A 74 -6.97 -6.28 13.07
C CYS A 74 -6.00 -5.90 11.95
N VAL A 75 -6.26 -4.81 11.21
CA VAL A 75 -5.39 -4.33 10.13
C VAL A 75 -4.06 -3.82 10.67
N ILE A 76 -4.07 -3.10 11.81
CA ILE A 76 -2.85 -2.63 12.50
C ILE A 76 -2.02 -3.81 13.00
N GLU A 77 -2.66 -4.77 13.66
CA GLU A 77 -2.04 -5.97 14.20
C GLU A 77 -1.40 -6.82 13.11
N LYS A 78 -1.98 -6.87 11.90
CA LYS A 78 -1.38 -7.59 10.76
C LYS A 78 -0.34 -6.78 9.98
N GLY A 79 -0.17 -5.50 10.28
CA GLY A 79 0.73 -4.62 9.53
C GLY A 79 0.22 -4.28 8.12
N TYR A 80 -1.07 -4.42 7.87
CA TYR A 80 -1.69 -4.08 6.59
C TYR A 80 -2.13 -2.60 6.57
N GLU A 81 -2.36 -2.07 5.38
CA GLU A 81 -2.94 -0.75 5.18
C GLU A 81 -4.46 -0.79 5.18
N ASN A 82 -5.05 -1.86 4.62
CA ASN A 82 -6.48 -2.07 4.60
C ASN A 82 -6.84 -3.54 4.31
N CYS A 83 -8.13 -3.88 4.42
CA CYS A 83 -8.64 -5.24 4.23
C CYS A 83 -8.38 -5.85 2.85
N SER A 84 -8.15 -5.05 1.80
CA SER A 84 -7.83 -5.58 0.46
C SER A 84 -6.58 -6.44 0.47
N GLN A 85 -5.67 -6.24 1.43
CA GLN A 85 -4.45 -7.02 1.49
C GLN A 85 -4.70 -8.39 2.13
N CYS A 86 -5.67 -8.56 3.04
CA CYS A 86 -5.85 -9.79 3.80
C CYS A 86 -6.30 -10.99 2.94
N ASP A 87 -5.69 -12.17 3.09
CA ASP A 87 -6.12 -13.39 2.35
C ASP A 87 -7.50 -13.90 2.77
N LYS A 88 -7.86 -13.69 4.03
CA LYS A 88 -9.17 -14.07 4.58
C LYS A 88 -10.29 -13.07 4.21
N TYR A 89 -10.01 -12.07 3.38
CA TYR A 89 -11.05 -11.15 2.91
C TYR A 89 -11.93 -11.86 1.88
N ILE A 90 -13.25 -11.91 2.02
CA ILE A 90 -14.11 -11.24 3.01
C ILE A 90 -14.27 -12.09 4.29
N CYS A 91 -14.13 -11.48 5.48
CA CYS A 91 -14.26 -12.16 6.78
C CYS A 91 -15.31 -11.51 7.70
N GLU A 92 -15.70 -12.20 8.77
CA GLU A 92 -16.70 -11.77 9.77
C GLU A 92 -16.41 -10.36 10.32
N LYS A 93 -15.17 -10.08 10.74
CA LYS A 93 -14.77 -8.74 11.23
C LYS A 93 -15.00 -7.65 10.19
N PHE A 94 -14.80 -7.96 8.91
CA PHE A 94 -15.01 -6.99 7.84
C PHE A 94 -16.49 -6.82 7.52
N GLU A 95 -17.27 -7.91 7.51
CA GLU A 95 -18.72 -7.87 7.24
C GLU A 95 -19.46 -6.92 8.18
N GLU A 96 -19.04 -6.80 9.43
CA GLU A 96 -19.59 -5.82 10.37
C GLU A 96 -19.48 -4.34 9.92
N ARG A 97 -18.64 -4.04 8.93
CA ARG A 97 -18.46 -2.71 8.32
C ARG A 97 -18.54 -2.77 6.80
N ALA A 98 -19.04 -3.84 6.23
CA ALA A 98 -19.21 -3.98 4.79
C ALA A 98 -20.42 -3.16 4.34
N VAL A 99 -20.27 -2.44 3.24
CA VAL A 99 -21.35 -1.71 2.59
C VAL A 99 -21.35 -2.06 1.11
N ARG A 100 -22.48 -2.62 0.68
CA ARG A 100 -22.81 -2.96 -0.71
C ARG A 100 -23.92 -2.01 -1.16
N LEU A 101 -23.82 -1.49 -2.38
CA LEU A 101 -24.84 -0.57 -2.90
C LEU A 101 -26.15 -1.34 -3.16
N GLU A 102 -26.03 -2.58 -3.58
CA GLU A 102 -27.13 -3.51 -3.86
C GLU A 102 -27.98 -3.73 -2.60
N ASP A 103 -27.35 -4.07 -1.47
CA ASP A 103 -28.03 -4.26 -0.18
C ASP A 103 -28.81 -3.00 0.26
N ILE A 104 -28.30 -1.80 -0.05
CA ILE A 104 -29.00 -0.53 0.27
C ILE A 104 -30.18 -0.34 -0.68
N GLN A 105 -29.98 -0.60 -1.98
CA GLN A 105 -31.02 -0.45 -2.99
C GLN A 105 -32.16 -1.46 -2.80
N ASP A 106 -31.89 -2.66 -2.30
CA ASP A 106 -32.93 -3.66 -2.01
C ASP A 106 -33.78 -3.28 -0.78
N LYS A 107 -33.17 -2.61 0.20
CA LYS A 107 -33.88 -2.08 1.39
C LYS A 107 -34.75 -0.88 1.05
N ILE A 108 -34.31 -0.05 0.11
CA ILE A 108 -34.99 1.17 -0.29
C ILE A 108 -35.74 0.92 -1.59
N GLN A 109 -37.06 0.70 -1.48
CA GLN A 109 -37.97 0.42 -2.61
C GLN A 109 -38.17 1.63 -3.56
N GLU A 110 -37.23 2.56 -3.59
CA GLU A 110 -37.20 3.76 -4.43
C GLU A 110 -35.80 3.97 -4.99
N LYS A 111 -35.71 4.71 -6.09
CA LYS A 111 -34.43 4.97 -6.76
C LYS A 111 -33.55 5.91 -5.92
N ILE A 112 -32.33 5.48 -5.62
CA ILE A 112 -31.34 6.30 -4.93
C ILE A 112 -31.00 7.52 -5.78
N LYS A 113 -31.16 8.72 -5.22
CA LYS A 113 -30.82 9.99 -5.90
C LYS A 113 -29.30 10.13 -6.02
N ARG A 114 -28.84 10.80 -7.08
CA ARG A 114 -27.40 11.02 -7.34
C ARG A 114 -26.68 11.71 -6.18
N ASN A 115 -27.31 12.71 -5.55
CA ASN A 115 -26.73 13.43 -4.42
C ASN A 115 -26.65 12.55 -3.16
N ASP A 116 -27.68 11.75 -2.90
CA ASP A 116 -27.69 10.78 -1.79
C ASP A 116 -26.57 9.75 -1.97
N TYR A 117 -26.43 9.20 -3.18
CA TYR A 117 -25.33 8.29 -3.47
C TYR A 117 -23.97 8.96 -3.24
N ARG A 118 -23.76 10.16 -3.79
CA ARG A 118 -22.49 10.88 -3.70
C ARG A 118 -22.09 11.20 -2.25
N ASP A 119 -23.02 11.74 -1.47
CA ASP A 119 -22.72 12.35 -0.17
C ASP A 119 -22.88 11.37 0.99
N ILE A 120 -23.76 10.37 0.85
CA ILE A 120 -24.13 9.48 1.95
C ILE A 120 -23.63 8.06 1.74
N ILE A 121 -23.68 7.50 0.53
CA ILE A 121 -23.39 6.07 0.31
C ILE A 121 -21.96 5.83 -0.17
N LYS A 122 -21.52 6.58 -1.19
CA LYS A 122 -20.21 6.45 -1.83
C LYS A 122 -19.03 6.50 -0.85
N PRO A 123 -19.03 7.32 0.22
CA PRO A 123 -17.95 7.31 1.21
C PRO A 123 -17.77 5.95 1.90
N TYR A 124 -18.86 5.16 2.01
CA TYR A 124 -18.88 3.91 2.75
C TYR A 124 -18.90 2.67 1.86
N GLU A 125 -19.31 2.75 0.58
CA GLU A 125 -19.33 1.64 -0.39
C GLU A 125 -17.92 1.02 -0.57
N ASN A 126 -17.54 0.10 0.30
CA ASN A 126 -16.17 -0.37 0.47
C ASN A 126 -15.93 -1.75 -0.13
N ILE A 127 -16.95 -2.61 -0.23
CA ILE A 127 -16.83 -3.92 -0.87
C ILE A 127 -16.32 -3.76 -2.29
N LYS A 128 -17.04 -2.98 -3.11
CA LYS A 128 -16.67 -2.71 -4.50
C LYS A 128 -15.23 -2.19 -4.60
N ARG A 129 -14.90 -1.19 -3.79
CA ARG A 129 -13.59 -0.54 -3.79
C ARG A 129 -12.46 -1.48 -3.41
N LEU A 130 -12.65 -2.30 -2.38
CA LEU A 130 -11.63 -3.24 -1.90
C LEU A 130 -11.47 -4.41 -2.88
N ASN A 131 -12.54 -4.87 -3.53
CA ASN A 131 -12.46 -5.85 -4.61
C ASN A 131 -11.65 -5.34 -5.80
N GLU A 132 -11.96 -4.13 -6.29
CA GLU A 132 -11.21 -3.47 -7.37
C GLU A 132 -9.71 -3.32 -6.99
N LEU A 133 -9.42 -3.01 -5.72
CA LEU A 133 -8.05 -2.92 -5.21
C LEU A 133 -7.34 -4.28 -5.21
N ARG A 134 -8.03 -5.34 -4.80
CA ARG A 134 -7.48 -6.70 -4.80
C ARG A 134 -7.13 -7.17 -6.20
N GLU A 135 -8.05 -6.99 -7.14
CA GLU A 135 -7.84 -7.35 -8.54
C GLU A 135 -6.64 -6.60 -9.13
N ARG A 136 -6.53 -5.30 -8.84
CA ARG A 136 -5.45 -4.46 -9.35
C ARG A 136 -4.09 -4.77 -8.71
N GLN A 137 -4.04 -5.05 -7.41
CA GLN A 137 -2.79 -5.22 -6.66
C GLN A 137 -2.26 -6.65 -6.69
N GLY A 138 -3.15 -7.63 -6.87
CA GLY A 138 -2.81 -9.05 -6.88
C GLY A 138 -2.24 -9.55 -5.55
N GLN A 139 -1.65 -10.74 -5.59
CA GLN A 139 -1.13 -11.42 -4.39
C GLN A 139 0.08 -10.72 -3.76
N PHE A 140 0.87 -10.01 -4.55
CA PHE A 140 2.09 -9.30 -4.13
C PHE A 140 1.82 -7.78 -3.95
N SER A 141 0.72 -7.43 -3.29
CA SER A 141 0.38 -6.02 -3.02
C SER A 141 1.53 -5.32 -2.28
N ARG A 142 1.73 -4.03 -2.57
CA ARG A 142 2.66 -3.15 -1.85
C ARG A 142 1.96 -2.30 -0.79
N MET A 143 2.76 -1.52 -0.07
CA MET A 143 2.33 -0.46 0.83
C MET A 143 2.14 0.86 0.05
N PHE A 144 0.91 1.21 -0.31
CA PHE A 144 0.58 2.36 -1.17
C PHE A 144 0.05 3.60 -0.43
N ASN A 145 -0.25 3.49 0.86
CA ASN A 145 -0.85 4.57 1.63
C ASN A 145 0.23 5.54 2.15
N GLU A 146 0.38 6.66 1.48
CA GLU A 146 1.34 7.72 1.85
C GLU A 146 1.10 8.37 3.21
N ASN A 147 -0.09 8.20 3.78
CA ASN A 147 -0.40 8.72 5.10
C ASN A 147 0.03 7.75 6.22
N ILE A 148 0.44 6.53 5.87
CA ILE A 148 0.99 5.54 6.80
C ILE A 148 2.47 5.36 6.45
N LYS A 149 3.34 6.18 7.04
CA LYS A 149 4.79 6.04 6.84
C LYS A 149 5.29 4.77 7.55
N PRO A 150 5.86 3.79 6.84
CA PRO A 150 6.39 2.60 7.47
C PRO A 150 7.77 2.86 8.09
N ASN A 151 8.11 2.01 9.06
CA ASN A 151 9.49 1.72 9.47
C ASN A 151 9.87 0.30 9.03
N GLU A 152 11.12 -0.09 9.20
CA GLU A 152 11.59 -1.41 8.75
C GLU A 152 10.85 -2.57 9.42
N GLU A 153 10.54 -2.46 10.71
CA GLU A 153 9.77 -3.48 11.43
C GLU A 153 8.38 -3.69 10.79
N SER A 154 7.67 -2.59 10.48
CA SER A 154 6.37 -2.64 9.81
C SER A 154 6.47 -3.18 8.38
N MET A 155 7.58 -2.94 7.67
CA MET A 155 7.83 -3.53 6.35
C MET A 155 8.01 -5.05 6.45
N LYS A 156 8.83 -5.53 7.39
CA LYS A 156 9.03 -6.96 7.64
C LYS A 156 7.72 -7.64 8.05
N LYS A 157 6.95 -6.98 8.92
CA LYS A 157 5.63 -7.44 9.33
C LYS A 157 4.66 -7.54 8.15
N PHE A 158 4.69 -6.57 7.24
CA PHE A 158 3.89 -6.59 6.02
C PHE A 158 4.30 -7.72 5.06
N ILE A 159 5.60 -8.00 4.91
CA ILE A 159 6.10 -9.13 4.11
C ILE A 159 5.54 -10.47 4.63
N GLU A 160 5.35 -10.59 5.95
CA GLU A 160 4.66 -11.67 6.67
C GLU A 160 5.40 -13.02 6.65
N GLU A 161 5.77 -13.53 5.47
CA GLU A 161 6.40 -14.85 5.31
C GLU A 161 7.82 -14.85 5.90
N LYS A 162 8.04 -15.67 6.94
CA LYS A 162 9.28 -15.69 7.72
C LYS A 162 10.51 -15.92 6.83
N ASN A 163 10.46 -16.87 5.89
CA ASN A 163 11.56 -17.14 4.98
C ASN A 163 11.89 -15.92 4.10
N VAL A 164 10.88 -15.15 3.67
CA VAL A 164 11.08 -13.95 2.85
C VAL A 164 11.64 -12.80 3.70
N VAL A 165 11.21 -12.67 4.96
CA VAL A 165 11.79 -11.72 5.91
C VAL A 165 13.28 -12.02 6.15
N GLU A 166 13.66 -13.30 6.24
CA GLU A 166 15.07 -13.69 6.35
C GLU A 166 15.88 -13.33 5.08
N LEU A 167 15.29 -13.46 3.88
CA LEU A 167 15.91 -13.02 2.63
C LEU A 167 16.07 -11.49 2.57
N TRP A 168 15.06 -10.76 3.03
CA TRP A 168 15.11 -9.30 3.17
C TRP A 168 16.26 -8.90 4.10
N ASP A 169 16.36 -9.52 5.27
CA ASP A 169 17.42 -9.23 6.25
C ASP A 169 18.81 -9.56 5.71
N LYS A 170 18.96 -10.66 4.98
CA LYS A 170 20.21 -11.00 4.29
C LYS A 170 20.61 -9.91 3.28
N LEU A 171 19.67 -9.40 2.48
CA LEU A 171 19.95 -8.34 1.52
C LEU A 171 20.36 -7.03 2.21
N ILE A 172 19.59 -6.60 3.21
CA ILE A 172 19.85 -5.37 3.97
C ILE A 172 21.22 -5.45 4.65
N ASN A 173 21.50 -6.55 5.35
CA ASN A 173 22.80 -6.77 5.98
C ASN A 173 23.92 -6.79 4.95
N PHE A 174 23.75 -7.48 3.82
CA PHE A 174 24.76 -7.51 2.77
C PHE A 174 25.09 -6.10 2.26
N ILE A 175 24.07 -5.26 2.03
CA ILE A 175 24.26 -3.88 1.58
C ILE A 175 25.03 -3.08 2.64
N GLU A 176 24.58 -3.13 3.89
CA GLU A 176 25.12 -2.29 4.97
C GLU A 176 26.56 -2.68 5.38
N HIS A 177 26.93 -3.96 5.25
CA HIS A 177 28.29 -4.42 5.55
C HIS A 177 29.28 -4.18 4.40
N ASN A 178 28.83 -4.26 3.14
CA ASN A 178 29.72 -4.24 1.98
C ASN A 178 29.76 -2.88 1.27
N TYR A 179 28.83 -1.96 1.56
CA TYR A 179 28.70 -0.70 0.84
C TYR A 179 28.50 0.51 1.77
N LYS A 180 29.20 1.59 1.45
CA LYS A 180 28.99 2.91 2.06
C LYS A 180 27.90 3.65 1.28
N LEU A 181 26.64 3.41 1.65
CA LEU A 181 25.44 3.98 1.01
C LEU A 181 24.53 4.64 2.04
N ASP A 182 23.89 5.72 1.63
CA ASP A 182 22.88 6.41 2.43
C ASP A 182 21.53 5.70 2.26
N LYS A 183 20.88 5.32 3.38
CA LYS A 183 19.59 4.63 3.42
C LYS A 183 18.44 5.61 3.66
N TYR A 184 17.39 5.51 2.86
CA TYR A 184 16.18 6.35 3.00
C TYR A 184 14.91 5.52 2.83
N ILE A 185 13.88 5.79 3.64
CA ILE A 185 12.52 5.34 3.36
C ILE A 185 11.84 6.42 2.51
N ASN A 186 11.51 6.07 1.28
CA ASN A 186 10.93 6.96 0.28
C ASN A 186 9.51 6.54 -0.10
N TYR A 187 8.67 7.50 -0.49
CA TYR A 187 7.39 7.20 -1.13
C TYR A 187 7.53 7.42 -2.64
N GLY A 188 7.54 6.33 -3.41
CA GLY A 188 7.67 6.31 -4.87
C GLY A 188 6.37 6.70 -5.61
N GLY A 189 5.38 7.25 -4.90
CA GLY A 189 4.09 7.63 -5.47
C GLY A 189 3.10 6.48 -5.59
N LYS A 190 1.89 6.79 -6.06
CA LYS A 190 0.73 5.86 -6.10
C LYS A 190 0.97 4.56 -6.89
N LYS A 191 1.94 4.56 -7.80
CA LYS A 191 2.27 3.40 -8.63
C LYS A 191 3.22 2.43 -7.92
N TYR A 192 4.12 2.93 -7.08
CA TYR A 192 5.21 2.13 -6.52
C TYR A 192 5.12 1.94 -5.00
N GLY A 193 4.43 2.84 -4.29
CA GLY A 193 4.27 2.78 -2.84
C GLY A 193 5.54 3.17 -2.09
N TRP A 194 5.63 2.73 -0.85
CA TRP A 194 6.81 2.89 -0.01
C TRP A 194 7.96 1.98 -0.45
N GLU A 195 9.19 2.45 -0.30
CA GLU A 195 10.41 1.74 -0.69
C GLU A 195 11.61 2.15 0.18
N ILE A 196 12.61 1.27 0.29
CA ILE A 196 13.94 1.61 0.81
C ILE A 196 14.85 1.96 -0.35
N HIS A 197 15.46 3.14 -0.30
CA HIS A 197 16.50 3.58 -1.22
C HIS A 197 17.86 3.49 -0.56
N TYR A 198 18.81 2.85 -1.24
CA TYR A 198 20.23 3.04 -0.96
C TYR A 198 20.86 3.88 -2.06
N LYS A 199 21.48 5.00 -1.65
CA LYS A 199 22.04 6.00 -2.56
C LYS A 199 23.54 6.18 -2.35
N TYR A 200 24.23 6.51 -3.44
CA TYR A 200 25.61 6.97 -3.40
C TYR A 200 25.63 8.41 -3.91
N GLY A 201 25.71 9.38 -3.00
CA GLY A 201 25.45 10.78 -3.29
C GLY A 201 24.03 10.95 -3.85
N LYS A 202 23.90 11.53 -5.05
CA LYS A 202 22.58 11.74 -5.68
C LYS A 202 22.04 10.49 -6.40
N LYS A 203 22.88 9.50 -6.73
CA LYS A 203 22.51 8.33 -7.54
C LYS A 203 21.87 7.25 -6.67
N THR A 204 20.67 6.80 -7.03
CA THR A 204 20.07 5.59 -6.45
C THR A 204 20.80 4.36 -6.99
N ILE A 205 21.29 3.53 -6.08
CA ILE A 205 21.99 2.28 -6.41
C ILE A 205 20.99 1.14 -6.48
N ILE A 206 20.12 1.04 -5.48
CA ILE A 206 19.10 -0.01 -5.36
C ILE A 206 17.88 0.56 -4.65
N SER A 207 16.70 0.24 -5.17
CA SER A 207 15.40 0.48 -4.52
C SER A 207 14.77 -0.85 -4.14
N ILE A 208 14.23 -0.96 -2.92
CA ILE A 208 13.66 -2.20 -2.39
C ILE A 208 12.22 -1.92 -1.93
N HIS A 209 11.26 -2.58 -2.57
CA HIS A 209 9.83 -2.42 -2.33
C HIS A 209 9.30 -3.59 -1.50
N PRO A 210 8.77 -3.36 -0.27
CA PRO A 210 8.08 -4.40 0.47
C PRO A 210 6.77 -4.77 -0.25
N GLU A 211 6.54 -6.08 -0.39
CA GLU A 211 5.34 -6.67 -0.97
C GLU A 211 4.77 -7.70 0.02
N ARG A 212 3.48 -8.02 -0.08
CA ARG A 212 2.93 -9.18 0.63
C ARG A 212 3.65 -10.44 0.14
N ARG A 213 4.23 -11.22 1.05
CA ARG A 213 4.93 -12.49 0.76
C ARG A 213 6.14 -12.38 -0.18
N ALA A 214 6.65 -11.18 -0.43
CA ALA A 214 7.75 -10.94 -1.35
C ALA A 214 8.41 -9.60 -1.05
N PHE A 215 9.50 -9.32 -1.75
CA PHE A 215 9.90 -7.94 -1.99
C PHE A 215 10.40 -7.81 -3.41
N THR A 216 10.30 -6.62 -3.99
CA THR A 216 10.83 -6.36 -5.32
C THR A 216 11.99 -5.38 -5.24
N VAL A 217 13.10 -5.73 -5.88
CA VAL A 217 14.26 -4.88 -6.06
C VAL A 217 14.22 -4.23 -7.43
N LEU A 218 14.51 -2.95 -7.49
CA LEU A 218 14.70 -2.20 -8.73
C LEU A 218 16.15 -1.76 -8.89
N PHE A 219 16.71 -2.09 -10.05
CA PHE A 219 17.95 -1.49 -10.55
C PHE A 219 17.69 -0.72 -11.85
N THR A 220 18.38 0.41 -12.02
CA THR A 220 18.42 1.12 -13.31
C THR A 220 19.77 0.89 -13.97
N PHE A 221 19.87 0.04 -14.99
CA PHE A 221 21.13 -0.30 -15.67
C PHE A 221 21.33 0.54 -16.93
N GLY A 222 22.40 1.33 -16.97
CA GLY A 222 22.87 2.01 -18.17
C GLY A 222 23.79 1.13 -19.02
N LYS A 223 24.35 1.70 -20.10
CA LYS A 223 25.16 0.96 -21.10
C LYS A 223 26.31 0.15 -20.47
N LYS A 224 27.11 0.77 -19.60
CA LYS A 224 28.27 0.11 -18.95
C LYS A 224 27.87 -1.05 -18.03
N GLU A 225 26.76 -0.89 -17.31
CA GLU A 225 26.24 -1.95 -16.44
C GLU A 225 25.72 -3.13 -17.28
N LEU A 226 25.08 -2.87 -18.43
CA LEU A 226 24.63 -3.91 -19.37
C LEU A 226 25.80 -4.64 -20.07
N GLU A 227 26.86 -3.92 -20.46
CA GLU A 227 28.08 -4.53 -21.00
C GLU A 227 28.72 -5.47 -19.98
N SER A 228 28.77 -5.06 -18.71
CA SER A 228 29.29 -5.90 -17.62
C SER A 228 28.42 -7.12 -17.34
N PHE A 229 27.10 -6.97 -17.46
CA PHE A 229 26.14 -8.07 -17.31
C PHE A 229 26.35 -9.18 -18.36
N ASN A 230 26.66 -8.82 -19.61
CA ASN A 230 26.89 -9.80 -20.68
C ASN A 230 28.01 -10.79 -20.35
N SER A 231 29.03 -10.37 -19.59
CA SER A 231 30.16 -11.22 -19.19
C SER A 231 29.83 -12.17 -18.03
N ILE A 232 28.71 -11.99 -17.35
CA ILE A 232 28.32 -12.80 -16.18
C ILE A 232 26.91 -13.38 -16.28
N LYS A 233 26.28 -13.31 -17.46
CA LYS A 233 24.93 -13.81 -17.70
C LYS A 233 24.73 -15.28 -17.34
N ASP A 234 25.79 -16.08 -17.39
CA ASP A 234 25.77 -17.51 -17.04
C ASP A 234 25.75 -17.75 -15.52
N GLN A 235 25.88 -16.69 -14.71
CA GLN A 235 25.84 -16.74 -13.25
C GLN A 235 24.47 -16.39 -12.66
N VAL A 236 23.53 -15.91 -13.48
CA VAL A 236 22.17 -15.57 -13.03
C VAL A 236 21.15 -16.60 -13.50
N GLY A 237 20.03 -16.71 -12.79
CA GLY A 237 18.92 -17.56 -13.18
C GLY A 237 18.34 -17.17 -14.55
N LYS A 238 17.77 -18.15 -15.25
CA LYS A 238 17.17 -17.94 -16.59
C LYS A 238 16.10 -16.85 -16.59
N ALA A 239 15.28 -16.79 -15.54
CA ALA A 239 14.24 -15.78 -15.41
C ALA A 239 14.81 -14.35 -15.34
N THR A 240 15.94 -14.16 -14.64
CA THR A 240 16.64 -12.88 -14.56
C THR A 240 17.28 -12.51 -15.89
N LEU A 241 17.87 -13.47 -16.59
CA LEU A 241 18.41 -13.27 -17.93
C LEU A 241 17.33 -12.79 -18.92
N ASP A 242 16.23 -13.54 -19.02
CA ASP A 242 15.11 -13.22 -19.90
C ASP A 242 14.51 -11.84 -19.57
N LEU A 243 14.43 -11.48 -18.28
CA LEU A 243 13.99 -10.17 -17.82
C LEU A 243 14.92 -9.05 -18.30
N VAL A 244 16.23 -9.19 -18.11
CA VAL A 244 17.20 -8.14 -18.48
C VAL A 244 17.22 -7.93 -20.00
N ASP A 245 17.15 -9.01 -20.77
CA ASP A 245 17.14 -8.96 -22.23
C ASP A 245 15.85 -8.34 -22.77
N GLY A 246 14.69 -8.79 -22.27
CA GLY A 246 13.37 -8.31 -22.68
C GLY A 246 13.01 -6.90 -22.19
N THR A 247 13.71 -6.37 -21.19
CA THR A 247 13.40 -5.04 -20.64
C THR A 247 13.76 -3.93 -21.64
N LYS A 248 12.81 -3.00 -21.86
CA LYS A 248 12.99 -1.83 -22.71
C LYS A 248 14.06 -0.88 -22.14
N HIS A 249 14.92 -0.39 -23.03
CA HIS A 249 15.93 0.62 -22.69
C HIS A 249 15.34 2.04 -22.83
N TYR A 250 15.40 2.83 -21.76
CA TYR A 250 14.98 4.23 -21.73
C TYR A 250 16.20 5.17 -21.66
N HIS A 251 15.98 6.48 -21.78
CA HIS A 251 17.06 7.49 -21.73
C HIS A 251 17.95 7.40 -20.48
N ASP A 252 17.39 6.94 -19.36
CA ASP A 252 18.01 6.76 -18.06
C ASP A 252 18.48 5.31 -17.79
N GLY A 253 18.22 4.38 -18.71
CA GLY A 253 18.66 2.98 -18.66
C GLY A 253 17.52 1.96 -18.76
N LYS A 254 17.84 0.68 -18.54
CA LYS A 254 16.87 -0.40 -18.35
C LYS A 254 16.48 -0.50 -16.88
N TRP A 255 15.17 -0.52 -16.60
CA TRP A 255 14.63 -0.66 -15.24
C TRP A 255 14.36 -2.14 -14.96
N ILE A 256 15.29 -2.79 -14.28
CA ILE A 256 15.24 -4.23 -13.99
C ILE A 256 14.55 -4.43 -12.64
N TRP A 257 13.36 -5.06 -12.68
CA TRP A 257 12.52 -5.32 -11.51
C TRP A 257 12.59 -6.80 -11.13
N LEU A 258 13.31 -7.12 -10.07
CA LEU A 258 13.47 -8.50 -9.58
C LEU A 258 12.64 -8.70 -8.32
N ARG A 259 11.61 -9.56 -8.41
CA ARG A 259 10.88 -10.01 -7.23
C ARG A 259 11.66 -11.15 -6.56
N VAL A 260 11.75 -11.09 -5.24
CA VAL A 260 12.42 -12.07 -4.39
C VAL A 260 11.40 -12.73 -3.47
N THR A 261 11.37 -14.05 -3.56
CA THR A 261 10.56 -14.99 -2.79
C THR A 261 11.40 -16.20 -2.34
N ASP A 262 12.57 -16.41 -2.94
CA ASP A 262 13.50 -17.51 -2.67
C ASP A 262 14.98 -17.08 -2.72
N ASN A 263 15.88 -18.02 -2.42
CA ASN A 263 17.33 -17.76 -2.42
C ASN A 263 17.94 -17.60 -3.82
N GLU A 264 17.36 -18.20 -4.86
CA GLU A 264 17.86 -18.07 -6.24
C GLU A 264 17.72 -16.60 -6.68
N GLN A 265 16.54 -16.04 -6.49
CA GLN A 265 16.25 -14.63 -6.80
C GLN A 265 17.07 -13.68 -5.94
N LEU A 266 17.31 -14.01 -4.67
CA LEU A 266 18.20 -13.21 -3.83
C LEU A 266 19.64 -13.24 -4.37
N ASN A 267 20.16 -14.40 -4.76
CA ASN A 267 21.51 -14.51 -5.31
C ASN A 267 21.65 -13.68 -6.60
N ASP A 268 20.66 -13.72 -7.48
CA ASP A 268 20.61 -12.88 -8.68
C ASP A 268 20.66 -11.39 -8.33
N VAL A 269 19.88 -10.94 -7.33
CA VAL A 269 19.92 -9.56 -6.83
C VAL A 269 21.33 -9.18 -6.34
N LEU A 270 22.01 -10.06 -5.60
CA LEU A 270 23.35 -9.80 -5.09
C LEU A 270 24.40 -9.69 -6.21
N ILE A 271 24.28 -10.52 -7.25
CA ILE A 271 25.10 -10.46 -8.46
C ILE A 271 24.88 -9.14 -9.20
N LEU A 272 23.62 -8.77 -9.44
CA LEU A 272 23.26 -7.51 -10.09
C LEU A 272 23.72 -6.29 -9.28
N LEU A 273 23.65 -6.34 -7.95
CA LEU A 273 24.14 -5.25 -7.09
C LEU A 273 25.65 -5.05 -7.26
N LYS A 274 26.44 -6.12 -7.34
CA LYS A 274 27.90 -6.05 -7.58
C LYS A 274 28.25 -5.45 -8.94
N ILE A 275 27.43 -5.70 -9.97
CA ILE A 275 27.55 -5.00 -11.27
C ILE A 275 27.23 -3.52 -11.09
N LYS A 276 26.11 -3.23 -10.42
CA LYS A 276 25.59 -1.87 -10.28
C LYS A 276 26.56 -0.96 -9.54
N LYS A 277 27.21 -1.50 -8.50
CA LYS A 277 28.25 -0.83 -7.73
C LYS A 277 29.19 -1.90 -7.20
N LYS A 278 30.51 -1.69 -7.35
CA LYS A 278 31.51 -2.53 -6.70
C LYS A 278 31.44 -2.35 -5.18
N PRO A 279 31.53 -3.44 -4.39
CA PRO A 279 31.68 -3.36 -2.93
C PRO A 279 32.80 -2.39 -2.51
N ASN A 280 32.61 -1.78 -1.35
CA ASN A 280 33.63 -0.93 -0.73
C ASN A 280 34.70 -1.75 0.01
N HIS A 281 34.37 -2.99 0.37
CA HIS A 281 35.19 -3.94 1.12
C HIS A 281 35.26 -5.28 0.39
#